data_AF-A0AAE1K874-F1
#
_entry.id   AF-A0AAE1K874-F1
#
_cell.length_a   1.000
_cell.length_b   1.000
_cell.length_c   1.000
_cell.angle_alpha   90.00
_cell.angle_beta   90.00
_cell.angle_gamma   90.00
#
_symmetry.space_group_name_H-M   'P 1'
#
loop_
_entity.id
_entity.type
_entity.pdbx_description
1 polymer ?
#
loop_
_entity_poly.entity_id
_entity_poly.type
_entity_poly.pdbx_seq_one_letter_code
_entity_poly.pdbx_strand_id
1 'polypeptide(L)'
;MQAVQPIKRLCKPLFLASTSTLRLSSDLSVSSSSVFSSAFSVFIPSSSNSQSSPVPASSPATSRSSRTSSTINLLDSPWSAIQCRGMKVSGSDVRVGNIIEKQGRIYEVLKVDHSHEGRGKATIKVELRDIGYGNKVTQRFGTDEDVERVYVQEKNFMYMCMDHDGTVVLMDPDTLDQVELSRDLFGKNAAYLRDEMKVKVQFYDDKPLSASVPKRVTCTVKEEIAATPRNKKVALDNGIIVEVSRKRCHPTSWLVMR
;
A
#
# COMPACT_ATOMS: atom_id res chain seq x y z
N MET A 1 33.54 -5.81 -70.11
CA MET A 1 34.35 -6.39 -69.02
C MET A 1 33.43 -7.12 -68.06
N GLN A 2 33.76 -8.35 -67.64
CA GLN A 2 32.97 -9.15 -66.70
C GLN A 2 33.82 -9.46 -65.46
N ALA A 3 33.29 -9.20 -64.25
CA ALA A 3 33.83 -9.68 -62.96
C ALA A 3 32.87 -9.30 -61.83
N VAL A 4 32.71 -10.02 -60.70
CA VAL A 4 32.69 -11.48 -60.45
C VAL A 4 31.63 -11.68 -59.35
N GLN A 5 30.82 -12.75 -59.41
CA GLN A 5 29.90 -13.14 -58.32
C GLN A 5 30.54 -14.23 -57.45
N PRO A 6 30.65 -14.07 -56.11
CA PRO A 6 30.99 -15.17 -55.21
C PRO A 6 29.74 -16.01 -54.86
N ILE A 7 29.84 -17.33 -55.04
CA ILE A 7 28.72 -18.26 -54.90
C ILE A 7 28.63 -18.87 -53.48
N LYS A 8 27.39 -19.16 -53.07
CA LYS A 8 26.99 -19.95 -51.89
C LYS A 8 27.98 -21.07 -51.54
N ARG A 9 28.31 -21.24 -50.25
CA ARG A 9 28.68 -22.56 -49.70
C ARG A 9 27.83 -22.91 -48.49
N LEU A 10 27.20 -24.08 -48.58
CA LEU A 10 26.54 -24.77 -47.48
C LEU A 10 27.60 -25.37 -46.56
N CYS A 11 27.35 -25.37 -45.24
CA CYS A 11 27.92 -26.35 -44.31
C CYS A 11 27.00 -26.55 -43.10
N LYS A 12 26.47 -27.78 -42.96
CA LYS A 12 26.07 -28.39 -41.69
C LYS A 12 27.00 -29.58 -41.47
N PRO A 13 27.43 -29.86 -40.23
CA PRO A 13 26.81 -30.93 -39.44
C PRO A 13 26.38 -30.42 -38.05
N LEU A 14 25.47 -31.02 -37.28
CA LEU A 14 25.03 -32.42 -37.14
C LEU A 14 25.96 -33.30 -36.28
N PHE A 15 25.99 -33.00 -34.98
CA PHE A 15 26.26 -33.93 -33.88
C PHE A 15 25.06 -33.77 -32.90
N LEU A 16 24.24 -34.80 -32.68
CA LEU A 16 24.44 -36.01 -31.87
C LEU A 16 24.45 -35.76 -30.35
N ALA A 17 23.71 -36.61 -29.64
CA ALA A 17 23.31 -36.40 -28.25
C ALA A 17 24.35 -36.89 -27.24
N SER A 18 24.24 -36.41 -26.00
CA SER A 18 24.62 -37.19 -24.82
C SER A 18 23.57 -36.98 -23.72
N THR A 19 23.15 -38.08 -23.10
CA THR A 19 22.17 -38.10 -22.00
C THR A 19 22.91 -38.49 -20.73
N SER A 20 22.96 -37.61 -19.72
CA SER A 20 23.70 -37.88 -18.48
C SER A 20 22.82 -37.63 -17.25
N THR A 21 22.06 -38.65 -16.86
CA THR A 21 21.37 -38.71 -15.57
C THR A 21 22.20 -39.51 -14.57
N LEU A 22 22.49 -38.91 -13.42
CA LEU A 22 23.00 -39.55 -12.18
C LEU A 22 22.30 -38.82 -11.03
N ARG A 23 21.65 -39.41 -10.02
CA ARG A 23 21.48 -40.83 -9.61
C ARG A 23 22.74 -41.59 -9.16
N LEU A 24 23.15 -41.29 -7.92
CA LEU A 24 23.36 -42.28 -6.85
C LEU A 24 22.29 -41.94 -5.77
N SER A 25 21.46 -42.85 -5.20
CA SER A 25 21.74 -43.99 -4.28
C SER A 25 22.42 -43.51 -2.98
N SER A 26 21.66 -43.36 -1.87
CA SER A 26 21.44 -44.37 -0.81
C SER A 26 22.69 -44.52 0.09
N ASP A 27 22.60 -44.71 1.41
CA ASP A 27 21.84 -45.72 2.18
C ASP A 27 21.24 -45.10 3.48
N LEU A 28 19.99 -45.39 3.88
CA LEU A 28 19.54 -46.57 4.65
C LEU A 28 20.16 -46.73 6.05
N SER A 29 19.43 -46.29 7.08
CA SER A 29 19.32 -47.03 8.35
C SER A 29 17.97 -46.73 9.03
N VAL A 30 17.31 -47.78 9.55
CA VAL A 30 16.01 -47.69 10.25
C VAL A 30 16.21 -47.98 11.73
N SER A 31 15.57 -47.20 12.61
CA SER A 31 15.45 -47.55 14.04
C SER A 31 14.14 -47.05 14.64
N SER A 32 13.05 -47.74 14.34
CA SER A 32 11.77 -47.59 15.04
C SER A 32 11.72 -48.52 16.27
N SER A 33 11.66 -47.96 17.49
CA SER A 33 11.40 -48.74 18.70
C SER A 33 10.53 -47.95 19.68
N SER A 34 9.25 -48.31 19.76
CA SER A 34 8.32 -47.83 20.78
C SER A 34 8.57 -48.52 22.12
N VAL A 35 8.46 -47.78 23.22
CA VAL A 35 8.13 -48.37 24.54
C VAL A 35 7.04 -47.54 25.22
N PHE A 36 6.03 -48.24 25.71
CA PHE A 36 5.06 -47.72 26.68
C PHE A 36 5.76 -47.44 28.01
N SER A 37 5.28 -46.44 28.77
CA SER A 37 4.75 -46.75 30.10
C SER A 37 3.73 -45.69 30.53
N SER A 38 2.84 -46.07 31.45
CA SER A 38 1.65 -45.30 31.84
C SER A 38 1.40 -45.37 33.34
N ALA A 39 0.87 -44.28 33.92
CA ALA A 39 0.45 -44.16 35.32
C ALA A 39 1.64 -44.25 36.33
N PHE A 40 1.56 -43.74 37.57
CA PHE A 40 0.40 -43.56 38.45
C PHE A 40 0.33 -42.19 39.17
N SER A 41 -0.84 -41.89 39.72
CA SER A 41 -1.13 -40.74 40.60
C SER A 41 -1.01 -41.13 42.09
N VAL A 42 -0.89 -40.14 42.99
CA VAL A 42 -1.50 -40.03 44.37
C VAL A 42 -0.68 -39.05 45.26
N PHE A 43 -1.13 -38.49 46.41
CA PHE A 43 -2.30 -37.64 46.76
C PHE A 43 -2.24 -37.29 48.28
N ILE A 44 -1.91 -36.04 48.70
CA ILE A 44 -2.26 -35.44 50.03
C ILE A 44 -1.54 -36.13 51.27
N PRO A 45 -1.52 -35.70 52.57
CA PRO A 45 -1.94 -34.47 53.30
C PRO A 45 -0.75 -33.59 53.84
N SER A 46 -0.70 -33.18 55.13
CA SER A 46 -1.10 -31.84 55.66
C SER A 46 -0.66 -31.63 57.14
N SER A 47 -1.03 -30.49 57.79
CA SER A 47 -0.89 -30.12 59.25
C SER A 47 0.52 -29.71 59.75
N SER A 48 0.76 -28.85 60.77
CA SER A 48 -0.09 -27.94 61.60
C SER A 48 0.76 -26.96 62.48
N ASN A 49 0.10 -26.09 63.27
CA ASN A 49 0.55 -25.16 64.35
C ASN A 49 1.08 -23.75 63.99
N SER A 50 0.94 -22.69 64.82
CA SER A 50 -0.08 -22.33 65.87
C SER A 50 0.26 -20.95 66.52
N GLN A 51 -0.74 -20.28 67.13
CA GLN A 51 -0.64 -19.07 68.02
C GLN A 51 -0.40 -17.72 67.30
N SER A 52 -0.76 -16.52 67.82
CA SER A 52 -1.51 -16.10 69.05
C SER A 52 -2.19 -14.71 68.88
N SER A 53 -2.94 -14.24 69.90
CA SER A 53 -3.67 -12.94 69.99
C SER A 53 -2.99 -11.96 70.99
N PRO A 54 -3.38 -10.65 71.15
CA PRO A 54 -4.71 -10.20 71.64
C PRO A 54 -5.25 -8.83 71.10
N VAL A 55 -6.22 -8.24 71.83
CA VAL A 55 -7.14 -7.09 71.53
C VAL A 55 -6.89 -5.91 72.54
N PRO A 56 -7.64 -4.75 72.64
CA PRO A 56 -8.78 -4.17 71.86
C PRO A 56 -8.78 -2.61 71.61
N ALA A 57 -9.85 -2.12 70.93
CA ALA A 57 -10.63 -0.88 71.13
C ALA A 57 -10.09 0.57 70.89
N SER A 58 -10.78 1.31 69.99
CA SER A 58 -11.52 2.58 70.30
C SER A 58 -12.17 3.23 69.04
N SER A 59 -13.06 4.21 69.22
CA SER A 59 -13.80 4.98 68.18
C SER A 59 -13.83 6.48 68.58
N PRO A 60 -14.55 7.42 67.93
CA PRO A 60 -15.05 7.54 66.54
C PRO A 60 -14.64 8.89 65.85
N ALA A 61 -14.96 9.11 64.57
CA ALA A 61 -14.92 10.47 63.98
C ALA A 61 -15.82 10.67 62.74
N THR A 62 -16.35 11.89 62.57
CA THR A 62 -17.33 12.28 61.52
C THR A 62 -16.70 13.13 60.41
N SER A 63 -16.89 12.76 59.14
CA SER A 63 -17.09 13.68 57.99
C SER A 63 -17.54 12.85 56.78
N ARG A 64 -18.61 13.14 56.02
CA ARG A 64 -19.22 14.38 55.50
C ARG A 64 -18.56 14.95 54.24
N SER A 65 -18.88 14.31 53.12
CA SER A 65 -19.14 14.92 51.81
C SER A 65 -18.09 15.87 51.20
N SER A 66 -17.40 15.36 50.18
CA SER A 66 -17.11 16.15 48.98
C SER A 66 -17.32 15.29 47.73
N ARG A 67 -18.41 15.54 46.99
CA ARG A 67 -18.41 15.25 45.55
C ARG A 67 -17.55 16.34 44.92
N THR A 68 -16.32 16.02 44.58
CA THR A 68 -15.46 16.91 43.79
C THR A 68 -15.99 16.98 42.37
N SER A 69 -16.92 17.91 42.15
CA SER A 69 -17.41 18.24 40.81
C SER A 69 -16.22 18.60 39.92
N SER A 70 -15.89 17.73 38.98
CA SER A 70 -14.98 18.06 37.89
C SER A 70 -15.67 19.11 37.03
N THR A 71 -15.31 20.37 37.22
CA THR A 71 -15.71 21.47 36.35
C THR A 71 -15.21 21.17 34.95
N ILE A 72 -16.10 20.71 34.07
CA ILE A 72 -15.78 20.49 32.66
C ILE A 72 -15.54 21.87 32.06
N ASN A 73 -14.30 22.17 31.71
CA ASN A 73 -13.92 23.45 31.14
C ASN A 73 -14.50 23.58 29.72
N LEU A 74 -15.66 24.25 29.61
CA LEU A 74 -16.36 24.52 28.34
C LEU A 74 -15.60 25.49 27.40
N LEU A 75 -14.29 25.68 27.61
CA LEU A 75 -13.40 26.54 26.85
C LEU A 75 -12.12 25.83 26.36
N ASP A 76 -11.94 24.53 26.63
CA ASP A 76 -11.06 23.73 25.78
C ASP A 76 -11.66 23.73 24.37
N SER A 77 -10.91 24.29 23.41
CA SER A 77 -11.48 24.72 22.13
C SER A 77 -12.04 23.52 21.33
N PRO A 78 -13.35 23.49 21.01
CA PRO A 78 -13.97 22.36 20.31
C PRO A 78 -13.65 22.33 18.80
N TRP A 79 -12.47 22.83 18.40
CA TRP A 79 -11.99 22.76 17.01
C TRP A 79 -11.83 21.31 16.55
N SER A 80 -11.43 20.40 17.46
CA SER A 80 -11.43 18.95 17.23
C SER A 80 -12.83 18.33 17.07
N ALA A 81 -13.90 19.04 17.47
CA ALA A 81 -15.29 18.65 17.19
C ALA A 81 -15.78 19.20 15.83
N ILE A 82 -15.11 20.21 15.27
CA ILE A 82 -15.22 20.58 13.84
C ILE A 82 -14.23 19.72 13.02
N GLN A 83 -14.33 18.40 13.19
CA GLN A 83 -13.98 17.53 12.08
C GLN A 83 -14.81 17.96 10.88
N CYS A 84 -14.18 18.16 9.72
CA CYS A 84 -14.87 18.32 8.45
C CYS A 84 -15.46 16.96 8.01
N ARG A 85 -16.44 16.48 8.79
CA ARG A 85 -17.14 15.21 8.59
C ARG A 85 -17.63 15.14 7.15
N GLY A 86 -17.43 13.97 6.56
CA GLY A 86 -17.53 13.80 5.11
C GLY A 86 -18.85 14.33 4.54
N MET A 87 -18.76 14.97 3.38
CA MET A 87 -19.96 15.31 2.62
C MET A 87 -20.72 14.01 2.30
N LYS A 88 -22.03 13.99 2.54
CA LYS A 88 -22.87 12.86 2.13
C LYS A 88 -23.00 12.86 0.62
N VAL A 89 -22.69 11.72 0.02
CA VAL A 89 -22.52 11.54 -1.42
C VAL A 89 -23.21 10.24 -1.79
N SER A 90 -24.00 10.24 -2.88
CA SER A 90 -24.69 9.03 -3.29
C SER A 90 -23.69 7.92 -3.66
N GLY A 91 -24.05 6.66 -3.46
CA GLY A 91 -23.24 5.53 -3.93
C GLY A 91 -22.86 5.63 -5.41
N SER A 92 -23.70 6.30 -6.22
CA SER A 92 -23.49 6.56 -7.65
C SER A 92 -22.32 7.50 -7.96
N ASP A 93 -22.05 8.46 -7.08
CA ASP A 93 -20.94 9.43 -7.19
C ASP A 93 -19.60 8.87 -6.62
N VAL A 94 -19.68 7.66 -6.08
CA VAL A 94 -18.68 6.59 -6.00
C VAL A 94 -17.52 6.60 -7.03
N ARG A 95 -16.32 7.14 -6.77
CA ARG A 95 -15.19 7.08 -7.74
C ARG A 95 -13.90 6.53 -7.12
N VAL A 96 -13.06 5.93 -7.97
CA VAL A 96 -11.69 5.50 -7.62
C VAL A 96 -10.87 6.70 -7.15
N GLY A 97 -10.14 6.53 -6.05
CA GLY A 97 -9.41 7.62 -5.38
C GLY A 97 -10.27 8.53 -4.49
N ASN A 98 -11.58 8.26 -4.32
CA ASN A 98 -12.33 8.86 -3.21
C ASN A 98 -11.87 8.22 -1.89
N ILE A 99 -11.83 9.01 -0.81
CA ILE A 99 -11.84 8.51 0.55
C ILE A 99 -13.30 8.42 1.03
N ILE A 100 -13.66 7.34 1.71
CA ILE A 100 -14.94 7.20 2.41
C ILE A 100 -14.73 6.80 3.87
N GLU A 101 -15.57 7.30 4.76
CA GLU A 101 -15.68 6.81 6.13
C GLU A 101 -16.79 5.75 6.21
N LYS A 102 -16.55 4.70 6.99
CA LYS A 102 -17.57 3.71 7.36
C LYS A 102 -17.22 3.06 8.68
N GLN A 103 -18.20 2.95 9.59
CA GLN A 103 -18.05 2.25 10.88
C GLN A 103 -16.86 2.80 11.71
N GLY A 104 -16.60 4.11 11.66
CA GLY A 104 -15.48 4.76 12.35
C GLY A 104 -14.10 4.39 11.79
N ARG A 105 -14.03 3.91 10.53
CA ARG A 105 -12.81 3.59 9.80
C ARG A 105 -12.79 4.27 8.45
N ILE A 106 -11.60 4.58 7.97
CA ILE A 106 -11.39 5.37 6.76
C ILE A 106 -10.80 4.47 5.67
N TYR A 107 -11.39 4.52 4.48
CA TYR A 107 -11.08 3.64 3.36
C TYR A 107 -10.77 4.41 2.07
N GLU A 108 -9.70 4.00 1.38
CA GLU A 108 -9.39 4.39 0.00
C GLU A 108 -10.20 3.52 -0.99
N VAL A 109 -10.87 4.13 -1.97
CA VAL A 109 -11.58 3.41 -3.04
C VAL A 109 -10.61 3.01 -4.15
N LEU A 110 -10.29 1.71 -4.24
CA LEU A 110 -9.39 1.16 -5.27
C LEU A 110 -10.09 0.87 -6.60
N LYS A 111 -11.35 0.39 -6.56
CA LYS A 111 -12.11 -0.02 -7.75
C LYS A 111 -13.60 0.15 -7.52
N VAL A 112 -14.32 0.53 -8.58
CA VAL A 112 -15.79 0.67 -8.60
C VAL A 112 -16.33 -0.09 -9.82
N ASP A 113 -17.23 -1.04 -9.59
CA ASP A 113 -17.97 -1.79 -10.61
C ASP A 113 -19.47 -1.45 -10.47
N HIS A 114 -20.03 -0.67 -11.39
CA HIS A 114 -21.46 -0.37 -11.42
C HIS A 114 -22.23 -1.48 -12.15
N SER A 115 -23.25 -2.05 -11.51
CA SER A 115 -24.09 -3.14 -12.05
C SER A 115 -25.54 -2.69 -12.18
N HIS A 116 -26.04 -2.69 -13.42
CA HIS A 116 -27.45 -2.44 -13.74
C HIS A 116 -28.14 -3.75 -14.10
N GLU A 117 -28.77 -4.39 -13.11
CA GLU A 117 -29.58 -5.58 -13.32
C GLU A 117 -30.91 -5.17 -13.96
N GLY A 118 -31.28 -5.76 -15.10
CA GLY A 118 -32.29 -5.19 -16.02
C GLY A 118 -33.73 -5.03 -15.51
N ARG A 119 -34.05 -5.52 -14.31
CA ARG A 119 -35.30 -5.26 -13.57
C ARG A 119 -35.08 -5.05 -12.06
N GLY A 120 -33.85 -4.75 -11.64
CA GLY A 120 -33.47 -4.54 -10.24
C GLY A 120 -33.06 -3.10 -9.95
N LYS A 121 -32.93 -2.75 -8.67
CA LYS A 121 -32.23 -1.52 -8.26
C LYS A 121 -30.75 -1.67 -8.61
N ALA A 122 -30.16 -0.64 -9.20
CA ALA A 122 -28.75 -0.64 -9.54
C ALA A 122 -27.88 -0.73 -8.28
N THR A 123 -26.82 -1.54 -8.36
CA THR A 123 -25.89 -1.78 -7.25
C THR A 123 -24.46 -1.55 -7.69
N ILE A 124 -23.64 -1.11 -6.75
CA ILE A 124 -22.29 -0.61 -7.03
C ILE A 124 -21.35 -1.39 -6.13
N LYS A 125 -20.59 -2.32 -6.71
CA LYS A 125 -19.58 -3.09 -5.99
C LYS A 125 -18.32 -2.24 -5.92
N VAL A 126 -17.86 -1.96 -4.71
CA VAL A 126 -16.68 -1.14 -4.44
C VAL A 126 -15.63 -1.99 -3.76
N GLU A 127 -14.38 -1.90 -4.22
CA GLU A 127 -13.22 -2.52 -3.59
C GLU A 127 -12.46 -1.43 -2.82
N LEU A 128 -12.42 -1.58 -1.51
CA LEU A 128 -11.93 -0.63 -0.52
C LEU A 128 -10.61 -1.12 0.08
N ARG A 129 -9.77 -0.18 0.51
CA ARG A 129 -8.55 -0.44 1.28
C ARG A 129 -8.60 0.35 2.59
N ASP A 130 -8.53 -0.36 3.72
CA ASP A 130 -8.40 0.25 5.05
C ASP A 130 -7.06 1.01 5.12
N ILE A 131 -7.09 2.29 5.47
CA ILE A 131 -5.89 3.15 5.48
C ILE A 131 -4.95 2.78 6.64
N GLY A 132 -5.50 2.40 7.80
CA GLY A 132 -4.70 2.09 9.00
C GLY A 132 -4.16 0.67 8.99
N TYR A 133 -4.93 -0.29 8.48
CA TYR A 133 -4.56 -1.71 8.46
C TYR A 133 -4.13 -2.25 7.09
N GLY A 134 -4.23 -1.46 6.02
CA GLY A 134 -3.92 -1.86 4.64
C GLY A 134 -4.84 -2.93 4.03
N ASN A 135 -5.78 -3.48 4.80
CA ASN A 135 -6.62 -4.61 4.43
C ASN A 135 -7.61 -4.25 3.32
N LYS A 136 -7.90 -5.19 2.42
CA LYS A 136 -8.82 -5.01 1.29
C LYS A 136 -10.20 -5.59 1.61
N VAL A 137 -11.23 -4.77 1.51
CA VAL A 137 -12.63 -5.13 1.79
C VAL A 137 -13.48 -4.84 0.57
N THR A 138 -14.34 -5.77 0.17
CA THR A 138 -15.29 -5.54 -0.94
C THR A 138 -16.70 -5.31 -0.39
N GLN A 139 -17.31 -4.18 -0.73
CA GLN A 139 -18.69 -3.84 -0.34
C GLN A 139 -19.57 -3.71 -1.59
N ARG A 140 -20.88 -3.79 -1.41
CA ARG A 140 -21.88 -3.32 -2.36
C ARG A 140 -22.66 -2.19 -1.72
N PHE A 141 -22.88 -1.12 -2.48
CA PHE A 141 -23.75 0.00 -2.12
C PHE A 141 -24.92 0.09 -3.11
N GLY A 142 -26.06 0.62 -2.69
CA GLY A 142 -27.13 1.04 -3.59
C GLY A 142 -26.83 2.37 -4.27
N THR A 143 -27.39 2.60 -5.47
CA THR A 143 -27.38 3.90 -6.17
C THR A 143 -27.82 5.07 -5.29
N ASP A 144 -28.87 4.86 -4.49
CA ASP A 144 -29.48 5.85 -3.58
C ASP A 144 -29.05 5.65 -2.11
N GLU A 145 -27.92 4.98 -1.86
CA GLU A 145 -27.35 4.81 -0.51
C GLU A 145 -26.37 5.96 -0.21
N ASP A 146 -26.56 6.64 0.91
CA ASP A 146 -25.67 7.72 1.35
C ASP A 146 -24.33 7.16 1.82
N VAL A 147 -23.23 7.62 1.21
CA VAL A 147 -21.86 7.31 1.60
C VAL A 147 -21.19 8.56 2.14
N GLU A 148 -20.54 8.46 3.31
CA GLU A 148 -19.89 9.59 3.97
C GLU A 148 -18.49 9.80 3.34
N ARG A 149 -18.39 10.73 2.40
CA ARG A 149 -17.15 11.01 1.64
C ARG A 149 -16.31 12.05 2.37
N VAL A 150 -15.22 11.58 2.97
CA VAL A 150 -14.23 12.40 3.67
C VAL A 150 -13.62 13.46 2.72
N TYR A 151 -13.47 14.69 3.21
CA TYR A 151 -12.73 15.74 2.51
C TYR A 151 -11.23 15.58 2.72
N VAL A 152 -10.43 15.87 1.69
CA VAL A 152 -8.99 15.61 1.65
C VAL A 152 -8.28 16.88 1.23
N GLN A 153 -7.23 17.28 1.94
CA GLN A 153 -6.43 18.44 1.54
C GLN A 153 -5.43 18.03 0.47
N GLU A 154 -5.64 18.44 -0.78
CA GLU A 154 -4.63 18.34 -1.83
C GLU A 154 -3.67 19.54 -1.74
N LYS A 155 -2.39 19.26 -1.48
CA LYS A 155 -1.30 20.24 -1.58
C LYS A 155 -0.35 19.87 -2.72
N ASN A 156 0.31 20.86 -3.32
CA ASN A 156 1.29 20.66 -4.39
C ASN A 156 2.69 20.91 -3.83
N PHE A 157 3.62 19.97 -4.03
CA PHE A 157 5.01 20.08 -3.59
C PHE A 157 5.94 19.99 -4.79
N MET A 158 7.19 20.41 -4.64
CA MET A 158 8.26 20.08 -5.58
C MET A 158 9.05 18.88 -5.03
N TYR A 159 9.29 17.88 -5.86
CA TYR A 159 10.20 16.78 -5.53
C TYR A 159 11.64 17.29 -5.61
N MET A 160 12.44 17.03 -4.58
CA MET A 160 13.84 17.45 -4.51
C MET A 160 14.80 16.26 -4.73
N CYS A 161 14.64 15.21 -3.94
CA CYS A 161 15.47 14.00 -4.03
C CYS A 161 14.76 12.78 -3.43
N MET A 162 15.38 11.60 -3.58
CA MET A 162 15.03 10.38 -2.86
C MET A 162 16.29 9.82 -2.21
N ASP A 163 16.22 9.55 -0.91
CA ASP A 163 17.33 9.03 -0.13
C ASP A 163 17.58 7.55 -0.42
N HIS A 164 18.76 7.07 0.00
CA HIS A 164 19.17 5.68 -0.19
C HIS A 164 18.20 4.68 0.46
N ASP A 165 17.55 5.06 1.57
CA ASP A 165 16.60 4.22 2.30
C ASP A 165 15.17 4.24 1.70
N GLY A 166 14.96 4.99 0.61
CA GLY A 166 13.67 5.07 -0.08
C GLY A 166 12.70 6.12 0.47
N THR A 167 13.16 7.00 1.37
CA THR A 167 12.47 8.24 1.69
C THR A 167 12.48 9.18 0.48
N VAL A 168 11.35 9.82 0.19
CA VAL A 168 11.19 10.85 -0.85
C VAL A 168 11.09 12.20 -0.17
N VAL A 169 12.02 13.11 -0.46
CA VAL A 169 12.05 14.45 0.10
C VAL A 169 11.34 15.42 -0.83
N LEU A 170 10.28 16.03 -0.31
CA LEU A 170 9.48 17.06 -0.98
C LEU A 170 9.67 18.41 -0.31
N MET A 171 9.51 19.50 -1.06
CA MET A 171 9.49 20.87 -0.53
C MET A 171 8.18 21.57 -0.91
N ASP A 172 7.53 22.22 0.05
CA ASP A 172 6.36 23.06 -0.20
C ASP A 172 6.81 24.36 -0.92
N PRO A 173 6.23 24.72 -2.07
CA PRO A 173 6.67 25.90 -2.82
C PRO A 173 6.26 27.23 -2.16
N ASP A 174 5.28 27.22 -1.24
CA ASP A 174 4.71 28.42 -0.64
C ASP A 174 5.29 28.68 0.77
N THR A 175 5.59 27.63 1.55
CA THR A 175 6.23 27.76 2.88
C THR A 175 7.71 27.44 2.91
N LEU A 176 8.25 26.76 1.90
CA LEU A 176 9.61 26.18 1.85
C LEU A 176 9.88 25.08 2.89
N ASP A 177 8.85 24.58 3.57
CA ASP A 177 8.97 23.43 4.48
C ASP A 177 9.33 22.15 3.71
N GLN A 178 10.19 21.32 4.30
CA GLN A 178 10.57 20.01 3.75
C GLN A 178 9.74 18.90 4.41
N VAL A 179 9.26 17.96 3.60
CA VAL A 179 8.41 16.84 4.03
C VAL A 179 8.97 15.53 3.48
N GLU A 180 9.33 14.63 4.39
CA GLU A 180 9.75 13.26 4.11
C GLU A 180 8.55 12.33 3.95
N LEU A 181 8.45 11.61 2.83
CA LEU A 181 7.39 10.63 2.56
C LEU A 181 7.98 9.27 2.18
N SER A 182 7.34 8.16 2.60
CA SER A 182 7.69 6.84 2.05
C SER A 182 7.36 6.75 0.56
N ARG A 183 8.29 6.19 -0.22
CA ARG A 183 8.11 5.80 -1.63
C ARG A 183 6.86 4.94 -1.87
N ASP A 184 6.40 4.17 -0.89
CA ASP A 184 5.20 3.33 -1.01
C ASP A 184 3.93 4.13 -1.28
N LEU A 185 3.86 5.39 -0.83
CA LEU A 185 2.71 6.29 -1.06
C LEU A 185 2.58 6.73 -2.52
N PHE A 186 3.67 6.66 -3.30
CA PHE A 186 3.70 6.86 -4.74
C PHE A 186 3.52 5.53 -5.51
N GLY A 187 3.81 4.39 -4.86
CA GLY A 187 3.75 3.05 -5.44
C GLY A 187 4.51 2.95 -6.77
N LYS A 188 3.82 2.46 -7.82
CA LYS A 188 4.40 2.33 -9.18
C LYS A 188 4.80 3.67 -9.80
N ASN A 189 4.20 4.78 -9.37
CA ASN A 189 4.46 6.10 -9.94
C ASN A 189 5.79 6.68 -9.46
N ALA A 190 6.36 6.16 -8.36
CA ALA A 190 7.68 6.56 -7.86
C ALA A 190 8.78 6.48 -8.93
N ALA A 191 8.69 5.50 -9.83
CA ALA A 191 9.67 5.32 -10.90
C ALA A 191 9.59 6.39 -12.02
N TYR A 192 8.64 7.32 -11.96
CA TYR A 192 8.57 8.51 -12.83
C TYR A 192 8.97 9.80 -12.13
N LEU A 193 9.40 9.74 -10.85
CA LEU A 193 9.91 10.92 -10.13
C LEU A 193 11.18 11.46 -10.80
N ARG A 194 11.33 12.78 -10.70
CA ARG A 194 12.41 13.60 -11.27
C ARG A 194 12.53 14.87 -10.45
N ASP A 195 13.76 15.31 -10.25
CA ASP A 195 14.16 16.56 -9.61
C ASP A 195 13.36 17.74 -10.20
N GLU A 196 12.99 18.72 -9.35
CA GLU A 196 12.15 19.89 -9.68
C GLU A 196 10.71 19.59 -10.14
N MET A 197 10.28 18.32 -10.22
CA MET A 197 8.92 18.00 -10.66
C MET A 197 7.87 18.32 -9.58
N LYS A 198 6.82 19.02 -9.97
CA LYS A 198 5.66 19.27 -9.10
C LYS A 198 4.81 18.02 -8.93
N VAL A 199 4.63 17.57 -7.69
CA VAL A 199 3.80 16.41 -7.30
C VAL A 199 2.62 16.85 -6.44
N LYS A 200 1.56 16.05 -6.41
CA LYS A 200 0.40 16.26 -5.52
C LYS A 200 0.45 15.29 -4.34
N VAL A 201 0.24 15.79 -3.13
CA VAL A 201 0.10 14.97 -1.92
C VAL A 201 -1.26 15.23 -1.30
N GLN A 202 -1.95 14.14 -0.95
CA GLN A 202 -3.24 14.16 -0.28
C GLN A 202 -3.05 13.94 1.23
N PHE A 203 -3.46 14.93 2.03
CA PHE A 203 -3.43 14.88 3.49
C PHE A 203 -4.82 14.70 4.09
N TYR A 204 -4.88 13.90 5.14
CA TYR A 204 -6.07 13.72 5.98
C TYR A 204 -5.63 13.66 7.46
N ASP A 205 -6.21 14.51 8.32
CA ASP A 205 -5.79 14.71 9.72
C ASP A 205 -4.24 14.75 9.86
N ASP A 206 -3.63 15.64 9.07
CA ASP A 206 -2.19 15.87 8.88
C ASP A 206 -1.33 14.65 8.46
N LYS A 207 -1.95 13.50 8.21
CA LYS A 207 -1.28 12.29 7.71
C LYS A 207 -1.27 12.26 6.17
N PRO A 208 -0.13 12.02 5.53
CA PRO A 208 -0.06 11.83 4.09
C PRO A 208 -0.64 10.46 3.72
N LEU A 209 -1.65 10.44 2.84
CA LEU A 209 -2.30 9.21 2.38
C LEU A 209 -1.73 8.70 1.05
N SER A 210 -1.68 9.58 0.05
CA SER A 210 -1.44 9.20 -1.34
C SER A 210 -0.72 10.34 -2.06
N ALA A 211 0.25 9.98 -2.90
CA ALA A 211 1.06 10.94 -3.63
C ALA A 211 1.00 10.68 -5.15
N SER A 212 0.43 11.63 -5.89
CA SER A 212 0.25 11.55 -7.34
C SER A 212 1.30 12.37 -8.08
N VAL A 213 2.06 11.68 -8.92
CA VAL A 213 2.83 12.28 -10.02
C VAL A 213 1.86 12.88 -11.06
N PRO A 214 2.23 13.95 -11.80
CA PRO A 214 1.43 14.47 -12.90
C PRO A 214 1.16 13.43 -14.00
N LYS A 215 -0.02 13.49 -14.62
CA LYS A 215 -0.44 12.58 -15.71
C LYS A 215 0.40 12.66 -16.99
N ARG A 216 1.39 13.56 -17.06
CA ARG A 216 2.33 13.67 -18.18
C ARG A 216 3.70 13.97 -17.59
N VAL A 217 4.61 13.02 -17.74
CA VAL A 217 6.04 13.18 -17.43
C VAL A 217 6.81 13.09 -18.74
N THR A 218 7.86 13.89 -18.87
CA THR A 218 8.72 13.94 -20.04
C THR A 218 9.99 13.17 -19.73
N CYS A 219 10.20 12.03 -20.41
CA CYS A 219 11.33 11.13 -20.15
C CYS A 219 12.32 11.10 -21.32
N THR A 220 13.59 10.83 -21.03
CA THR A 220 14.64 10.69 -22.04
C THR A 220 14.83 9.23 -22.42
N VAL A 221 15.00 8.97 -23.72
CA VAL A 221 15.32 7.64 -24.25
C VAL A 221 16.79 7.34 -23.96
N LYS A 222 17.07 6.20 -23.30
CA LYS A 222 18.44 5.73 -23.05
C LYS A 222 18.88 4.72 -24.11
N GLU A 223 18.13 3.62 -24.26
CA GLU A 223 18.52 2.46 -25.08
C GLU A 223 17.30 1.88 -25.84
N GLU A 224 17.50 1.46 -27.09
CA GLU A 224 16.47 0.78 -27.89
C GLU A 224 16.69 -0.74 -27.86
N ILE A 225 15.75 -1.48 -27.26
CA ILE A 225 15.89 -2.92 -27.00
C ILE A 225 15.46 -3.75 -28.22
N ALA A 226 14.33 -3.40 -28.84
CA ALA A 226 13.77 -4.17 -29.96
C ALA A 226 12.89 -3.32 -30.88
N ALA A 227 13.05 -3.50 -32.19
CA ALA A 227 12.34 -2.72 -33.21
C ALA A 227 11.42 -3.61 -34.09
N THR A 228 10.11 -3.50 -33.88
CA THR A 228 9.07 -4.03 -34.77
C THR A 228 8.75 -2.97 -35.85
N PRO A 229 8.36 -3.32 -37.08
CA PRO A 229 8.06 -2.32 -38.13
C PRO A 229 7.07 -1.20 -37.74
N ARG A 230 6.13 -1.47 -36.81
CA ARG A 230 5.18 -0.46 -36.28
C ARG A 230 5.67 0.23 -34.99
N ASN A 231 6.25 -0.52 -34.05
CA ASN A 231 6.53 -0.07 -32.68
C ASN A 231 7.98 -0.44 -32.26
N LYS A 232 8.60 0.40 -31.43
CA LYS A 232 9.90 0.16 -30.80
C LYS A 232 9.71 -0.06 -29.30
N LYS A 233 10.45 -1.00 -28.70
CA LYS A 233 10.57 -1.16 -27.25
C LYS A 233 11.86 -0.48 -26.78
N VAL A 234 11.70 0.42 -25.83
CA VAL A 234 12.73 1.42 -25.48
C VAL A 234 12.87 1.47 -23.96
N ALA A 235 14.10 1.45 -23.46
CA ALA A 235 14.42 1.74 -22.07
C ALA A 235 14.55 3.26 -21.89
N LEU A 236 13.86 3.77 -20.88
CA LEU A 236 14.04 5.15 -20.41
C LEU A 236 15.31 5.29 -19.56
N ASP A 237 15.74 6.52 -19.39
CA ASP A 237 16.60 6.97 -18.29
C ASP A 237 16.21 6.36 -16.93
N ASN A 238 14.91 6.36 -16.59
CA ASN A 238 14.36 5.79 -15.35
C ASN A 238 14.31 4.25 -15.31
N GLY A 239 14.91 3.54 -16.26
CA GLY A 239 14.97 2.07 -16.32
C GLY A 239 13.66 1.36 -16.72
N ILE A 240 12.55 2.10 -16.85
CA ILE A 240 11.27 1.56 -17.31
C ILE A 240 11.33 1.26 -18.81
N ILE A 241 10.80 0.10 -19.22
CA ILE A 241 10.67 -0.29 -20.63
C ILE A 241 9.28 0.10 -21.14
N VAL A 242 9.22 0.91 -22.20
CA VAL A 242 7.96 1.38 -22.82
C VAL A 242 7.94 1.08 -24.31
N GLU A 243 6.76 0.76 -24.85
CA GLU A 243 6.56 0.51 -26.28
C GLU A 243 6.00 1.76 -26.98
N VAL A 244 6.74 2.29 -27.96
CA VAL A 244 6.49 3.58 -28.61
C VAL A 244 6.34 3.40 -30.12
N SER A 245 5.35 4.09 -30.72
CA SER A 245 5.16 4.07 -32.18
C SER A 245 6.42 4.57 -32.91
N ARG A 246 6.89 3.84 -33.94
CA ARG A 246 8.21 4.07 -34.59
C ARG A 246 8.44 5.51 -35.09
N LYS A 247 7.38 6.24 -35.45
CA LYS A 247 7.42 7.66 -35.88
C LYS A 247 7.73 8.67 -34.75
N ARG A 248 7.60 8.29 -33.47
CA ARG A 248 7.75 9.19 -32.30
C ARG A 248 9.06 9.00 -31.52
N CYS A 249 9.97 8.15 -32.01
CA CYS A 249 11.22 7.83 -31.34
C CYS A 249 12.41 8.31 -32.17
N HIS A 250 12.95 9.47 -31.81
CA HIS A 250 14.27 9.95 -32.24
C HIS A 250 15.26 9.80 -31.07
N PRO A 251 16.58 9.64 -31.32
CA PRO A 251 17.57 9.47 -30.27
C PRO A 251 17.68 10.67 -29.32
N THR A 252 17.27 11.86 -29.78
CA THR A 252 17.23 13.12 -29.00
C THR A 252 15.81 13.60 -28.69
N SER A 253 14.77 12.78 -28.90
CA SER A 253 13.39 13.21 -28.63
C SER A 253 12.94 12.89 -27.20
N TRP A 254 12.68 13.94 -26.44
CA TRP A 254 11.86 13.94 -25.23
C TRP A 254 10.53 13.20 -25.43
N LEU A 255 10.21 12.26 -24.53
CA LEU A 255 9.07 11.36 -24.67
C LEU A 255 8.02 11.68 -23.60
N VAL A 256 6.97 12.40 -23.99
CA VAL A 256 5.86 12.79 -23.10
C VAL A 256 4.88 11.63 -22.95
N MET A 257 4.77 11.11 -21.73
CA MET A 257 3.85 10.02 -21.37
C MET A 257 2.43 10.55 -21.03
N ARG A 258 1.46 9.65 -20.85
CA ARG A 258 0.04 9.93 -20.63
C ARG A 258 -0.62 8.87 -19.76
#